data_AF-A0A2W6BGZ5-F1
#
_entry.id   AF-A0A2W6BGZ5-F1
#
_cell.length_a   1.000
_cell.length_b   1.000
_cell.length_c   1.000
_cell.angle_alpha   90.00
_cell.angle_beta   90.00
_cell.angle_gamma   90.00
#
_symmetry.space_group_name_H-M   'P 1'
#
loop_
_entity.id
_entity.type
_entity.pdbx_description
1 polymer ?
#
loop_
_entity_poly.entity_id
_entity_poly.type
_entity_poly.pdbx_seq_one_letter_code
_entity_poly.pdbx_strand_id
1 'polypeptide(L)'
;MTHIAGYSFGARIALGLAGQRPKLYRTLTVHEPPLIDVLRTDAEQRQLWETFWERVRPEMNLAESGDDAGAAQLFVEQVAFGPGAWDRLPEPMRHTCGPLPA
;
A
#
# COMPACT_ATOMS: atom_id res chain seq x y z
N MET A 1 20.55 16.26 -8.56
CA MET A 1 19.07 16.17 -8.52
C MET A 1 18.65 14.76 -8.90
N THR A 2 17.55 14.28 -8.32
CA THR A 2 17.16 12.86 -8.38
C THR A 2 15.92 12.64 -9.25
N HIS A 3 15.82 11.48 -9.89
CA HIS A 3 14.61 11.00 -10.55
C HIS A 3 13.95 9.97 -9.66
N ILE A 4 12.65 10.08 -9.43
CA ILE A 4 11.88 9.08 -8.69
C ILE A 4 10.76 8.54 -9.56
N ALA A 5 10.63 7.23 -9.58
CA ALA A 5 9.46 6.52 -10.06
C ALA A 5 8.85 5.76 -8.89
N GLY A 6 7.54 5.94 -8.66
CA GLY A 6 6.80 5.24 -7.64
C GLY A 6 5.58 4.55 -8.25
N TYR A 7 5.25 3.38 -7.71
CA TYR A 7 4.03 2.64 -8.01
C TYR A 7 3.22 2.46 -6.73
N SER A 8 1.88 2.53 -6.82
CA SER A 8 0.96 2.27 -5.71
C SER A 8 1.33 3.12 -4.47
N PHE A 9 1.48 2.52 -3.29
CA PHE A 9 1.85 3.23 -2.07
C PHE A 9 3.19 3.98 -2.19
N GLY A 10 4.15 3.45 -2.93
CA GLY A 10 5.41 4.14 -3.23
C GLY A 10 5.20 5.44 -4.02
N ALA A 11 4.23 5.47 -4.93
CA ALA A 11 3.85 6.69 -5.65
C ALA A 11 3.24 7.74 -4.71
N ARG A 12 2.41 7.30 -3.76
CA ARG A 12 1.83 8.17 -2.72
C ARG A 12 2.92 8.77 -1.82
N ILE A 13 3.89 7.97 -1.37
CA ILE A 13 5.04 8.47 -0.60
C ILE A 13 5.81 9.51 -1.42
N ALA A 14 6.12 9.21 -2.68
CA ALA A 14 6.87 10.12 -3.55
C ALA A 14 6.14 11.47 -3.75
N LEU A 15 4.81 11.45 -3.92
CA LEU A 15 4.00 12.68 -3.99
C LEU A 15 4.07 13.50 -2.70
N GLY A 16 3.91 12.85 -1.55
CA GLY A 16 3.98 13.53 -0.24
C GLY A 16 5.35 14.19 -0.01
N LEU A 17 6.43 13.51 -0.41
CA LEU A 17 7.79 14.02 -0.30
C LEU A 17 8.09 15.15 -1.29
N ALA A 18 7.55 15.06 -2.52
CA ALA A 18 7.65 16.09 -3.54
C ALA A 18 6.92 17.38 -3.15
N GLY A 19 5.73 17.28 -2.56
CA GLY A 19 4.97 18.44 -2.07
C GLY A 19 5.72 19.20 -0.97
N GLN A 20 6.44 18.49 -0.10
CA GLN A 20 7.21 19.10 1.01
C GLN A 20 8.59 19.61 0.58
N ARG A 21 9.25 18.95 -0.39
CA ARG A 21 10.62 19.27 -0.80
C ARG A 21 10.80 19.25 -2.33
N PRO A 22 10.09 20.12 -3.07
CA PRO A 22 10.04 20.04 -4.54
C PRO A 22 11.41 20.19 -5.21
N LYS A 23 12.35 20.92 -4.60
CA LYS A 23 13.70 21.18 -5.15
C LYS A 23 14.63 19.95 -5.17
N LEU A 24 14.27 18.86 -4.50
CA LEU A 24 15.10 17.64 -4.46
C LEU A 24 14.98 16.80 -5.74
N TYR A 25 13.88 16.96 -6.49
CA TYR A 25 13.53 16.09 -7.61
C TYR A 25 13.72 16.83 -8.94
N ARG A 26 14.39 16.17 -9.89
CA ARG A 26 14.43 16.61 -11.29
C ARG A 26 13.18 16.17 -12.04
N THR A 27 12.74 14.93 -11.80
CA THR A 27 11.49 14.38 -12.35
C THR A 27 10.82 13.45 -11.34
N LEU A 28 9.50 13.33 -11.47
CA LEU A 28 8.67 12.45 -10.68
C LEU A 28 7.71 11.68 -11.61
N THR A 29 7.75 10.36 -11.57
CA THR A 29 6.79 9.47 -12.24
C THR A 29 5.97 8.75 -11.18
N VAL A 30 4.65 8.88 -11.26
CA VAL A 30 3.72 8.29 -10.28
C VAL A 30 2.72 7.42 -11.02
N HIS A 31 2.67 6.14 -10.65
CA HIS A 31 1.75 5.19 -11.24
C HIS A 31 0.75 4.72 -10.19
N GLU A 32 -0.52 5.03 -10.43
CA GLU A 32 -1.68 4.61 -9.62
C GLU A 32 -1.51 4.83 -8.10
N PRO A 33 -1.18 6.05 -7.63
CA PRO A 33 -1.13 6.34 -6.21
C PRO A 33 -2.52 6.23 -5.57
N PRO A 34 -2.71 5.43 -4.50
CA PRO A 34 -3.97 5.40 -3.77
C PRO A 34 -4.10 6.66 -2.91
N LEU A 35 -4.70 7.72 -3.46
CA LEU A 35 -4.90 9.02 -2.80
C LEU A 35 -6.18 9.05 -1.95
N ILE A 36 -6.54 7.94 -1.30
CA ILE A 36 -7.82 7.79 -0.58
C ILE A 36 -8.05 8.90 0.46
N ASP A 37 -6.99 9.41 1.09
CA ASP A 37 -7.09 10.43 2.14
C ASP A 37 -7.57 11.81 1.64
N VAL A 38 -7.62 12.03 0.32
CA VAL A 38 -8.28 13.22 -0.25
C VAL A 38 -9.78 13.21 0.06
N LEU A 39 -10.39 12.03 0.18
CA LEU A 39 -11.82 11.88 0.51
C LEU A 39 -12.12 12.19 1.98
N ARG A 40 -11.10 12.24 2.85
CA ARG A 40 -11.28 12.36 4.30
C ARG A 40 -12.06 13.61 4.72
N THR A 41 -11.91 14.70 3.98
CA THR A 41 -12.52 16.01 4.25
C THR A 41 -13.78 16.28 3.44
N ASP A 42 -14.13 15.38 2.52
CA ASP A 42 -15.35 15.45 1.73
C ASP A 42 -16.47 14.73 2.51
N ALA A 43 -17.47 15.48 2.96
CA ALA A 43 -18.56 14.96 3.77
C ALA A 43 -19.39 13.91 3.02
N GLU A 44 -19.56 14.06 1.70
CA GLU A 44 -20.33 13.11 0.88
C GLU A 44 -19.56 11.82 0.65
N GLN A 45 -18.23 11.89 0.59
CA GLN A 45 -17.34 10.75 0.35
C GLN A 45 -16.77 10.13 1.62
N ARG A 46 -17.15 10.65 2.80
CA ARG A 46 -16.62 10.21 4.09
C ARG A 46 -16.79 8.71 4.32
N GLN A 47 -17.95 8.17 3.98
CA GLN A 47 -18.24 6.74 4.12
C GLN A 47 -17.30 5.87 3.27
N LEU A 48 -16.94 6.33 2.06
CA LEU A 48 -16.01 5.61 1.18
C LEU A 48 -14.59 5.59 1.79
N TRP A 49 -14.16 6.70 2.38
CA TRP A 49 -12.89 6.77 3.11
C TRP A 49 -12.87 5.79 4.30
N GLU A 50 -13.94 5.74 5.10
CA GLU A 50 -14.06 4.84 6.25
C GLU A 50 -14.04 3.37 5.81
N THR A 51 -14.87 3.03 4.82
CA THR A 51 -14.97 1.66 4.28
C THR A 51 -13.62 1.15 3.75
N PHE A 52 -12.85 2.01 3.05
CA PHE A 52 -11.52 1.65 2.58
C PHE A 52 -10.58 1.32 3.74
N TRP A 53 -10.53 2.18 4.77
CA TRP A 53 -9.61 2.00 5.89
C TRP A 53 -10.04 0.87 6.83
N GLU A 54 -11.33 0.57 6.97
CA GLU A 54 -11.82 -0.62 7.66
C GLU A 54 -11.28 -1.90 7.00
N ARG A 55 -11.20 -1.91 5.66
CA ARG A 55 -10.62 -3.02 4.91
C ARG A 55 -9.11 -3.11 5.07
N VAL A 56 -8.37 -2.01 5.01
CA VAL A 56 -6.88 -2.05 4.99
C VAL A 56 -6.26 -2.17 6.39
N ARG A 57 -6.91 -1.65 7.43
CA ARG A 57 -6.34 -1.60 8.80
C ARG A 57 -5.93 -2.96 9.38
N PRO A 58 -6.66 -4.08 9.17
CA PRO A 58 -6.24 -5.40 9.65
C PRO A 58 -4.86 -5.83 9.15
N GLU A 59 -4.56 -5.62 7.86
CA GLU A 59 -3.24 -5.89 7.28
C GLU A 59 -2.14 -5.10 7.99
N MET A 60 -2.37 -3.80 8.19
CA MET A 60 -1.41 -2.92 8.86
C MET A 60 -1.14 -3.36 10.30
N ASN A 61 -2.19 -3.74 11.04
CA ASN A 61 -2.05 -4.23 12.40
C ASN A 61 -1.18 -5.50 12.48
N LEU A 62 -1.33 -6.42 11.51
CA LEU A 62 -0.49 -7.62 11.44
C LEU A 62 0.98 -7.26 11.20
N ALA A 63 1.26 -6.40 10.21
CA ALA A 63 2.61 -5.93 9.93
C ALA A 63 3.24 -5.23 11.15
N GLU A 64 2.49 -4.37 11.85
CA GLU A 64 2.96 -3.69 13.06
C GLU A 64 3.26 -4.65 14.22
N SER A 65 2.59 -5.80 14.27
CA SER A 65 2.84 -6.87 15.26
C SER A 65 3.96 -7.84 14.87
N GLY A 66 4.55 -7.69 13.68
CA GLY A 66 5.59 -8.58 13.14
C GLY A 66 5.07 -9.84 12.45
N ASP A 67 3.75 -9.95 12.22
CA ASP A 67 3.18 -11.02 11.39
C ASP A 67 3.20 -10.63 9.91
N ASP A 68 4.40 -10.58 9.33
CA ASP A 68 4.61 -10.19 7.93
C ASP A 68 3.94 -11.17 6.95
N ALA A 69 3.86 -12.45 7.31
CA ALA A 69 3.21 -13.48 6.50
C ALA A 69 1.69 -13.28 6.46
N GLY A 70 1.07 -13.07 7.62
CA GLY A 70 -0.36 -12.75 7.72
C GLY A 70 -0.70 -11.43 7.03
N ALA A 71 0.14 -10.40 7.18
CA ALA A 71 -0.01 -9.13 6.48
C ALA A 71 0.05 -9.31 4.96
N ALA A 72 1.04 -10.04 4.43
CA ALA A 72 1.17 -10.30 2.99
C ALA A 72 -0.06 -11.03 2.42
N GLN A 73 -0.61 -12.00 3.17
CA GLN A 73 -1.84 -12.69 2.78
C GLN A 73 -3.03 -11.72 2.69
N LEU A 74 -3.25 -10.89 3.72
CA LEU A 74 -4.35 -9.92 3.71
C LEU A 74 -4.18 -8.88 2.60
N PHE A 75 -2.95 -8.40 2.35
CA PHE A 75 -2.66 -7.49 1.25
C PHE A 75 -3.09 -8.06 -0.11
N VAL A 76 -2.74 -9.32 -0.38
CA VAL A 76 -3.11 -10.00 -1.63
C VAL A 76 -4.62 -10.12 -1.78
N GLU A 77 -5.30 -10.57 -0.72
CA GLU A 77 -6.73 -10.81 -0.69
C GLU A 77 -7.56 -9.52 -0.76
N GLN A 78 -7.06 -8.44 -0.16
CA GLN A 78 -7.87 -7.25 0.10
C GLN A 78 -7.44 -6.02 -0.69
N VAL A 79 -6.19 -5.96 -1.15
CA VAL A 79 -5.66 -4.76 -1.80
C VAL A 79 -5.21 -5.06 -3.22
N ALA A 80 -4.39 -6.10 -3.43
CA ALA A 80 -3.74 -6.32 -4.72
C ALA A 80 -4.62 -7.04 -5.75
N PHE A 81 -5.17 -8.21 -5.39
CA PHE A 81 -5.75 -9.14 -6.38
C PHE A 81 -7.16 -9.61 -6.06
N GLY A 82 -7.60 -9.44 -4.81
CA GLY A 82 -8.97 -9.75 -4.40
C GLY A 82 -9.15 -11.16 -3.82
N PRO A 83 -10.39 -11.50 -3.42
CA PRO A 83 -10.68 -12.75 -2.70
C PRO A 83 -10.22 -14.02 -3.43
N GLY A 84 -9.59 -14.94 -2.70
CA GLY A 84 -9.07 -16.21 -3.19
C GLY A 84 -7.84 -16.08 -4.09
N ALA A 85 -7.18 -14.92 -4.13
CA ALA A 85 -5.97 -14.73 -4.91
C ALA A 85 -4.75 -15.37 -4.24
N TRP A 86 -4.67 -15.39 -2.92
CA TRP A 86 -3.53 -15.92 -2.18
C TRP A 86 -3.27 -17.38 -2.51
N ASP A 87 -4.32 -18.20 -2.45
CA ASP A 87 -4.23 -19.64 -2.71
C ASP A 87 -3.83 -19.96 -4.16
N ARG A 88 -4.05 -19.02 -5.08
CA ARG A 88 -3.68 -19.14 -6.50
C ARG A 88 -2.25 -18.70 -6.79
N LEU A 89 -1.57 -18.04 -5.86
CA LEU A 89 -0.16 -17.69 -6.03
C LEU A 89 0.71 -18.95 -6.06
N PRO A 90 1.82 -18.97 -6.82
CA PRO A 90 2.84 -20.01 -6.70
C PRO A 90 3.33 -20.15 -5.26
N GLU A 91 3.55 -21.39 -4.80
CA GLU A 91 4.02 -21.68 -3.44
C GLU A 91 5.21 -20.81 -3.01
N PRO A 92 6.28 -20.63 -3.81
CA PRO A 92 7.41 -19.80 -3.38
C PRO A 92 7.02 -18.36 -3.03
N MET A 93 6.01 -17.80 -3.71
CA MET A 93 5.54 -16.43 -3.47
C MET A 93 4.75 -16.29 -2.17
N ARG A 94 4.12 -17.37 -1.68
CA ARG A 94 3.41 -17.34 -0.39
C ARG A 94 4.35 -17.35 0.82
N HIS A 95 5.64 -17.64 0.60
CA HIS A 95 6.65 -17.76 1.65
C HIS A 95 7.72 -16.66 1.62
N THR A 96 7.65 -15.70 0.69
CA THR A 96 8.65 -14.61 0.59
C THR A 96 8.60 -13.61 1.74
N CYS A 97 7.46 -13.49 2.42
CA CYS A 97 7.26 -12.61 3.57
C CYS A 97 7.29 -13.37 4.91
N GLY A 98 7.74 -14.63 4.90
CA GLY A 98 8.02 -15.38 6.12
C GLY A 98 9.30 -14.90 6.80
N PRO A 99 9.54 -15.32 8.06
CA PRO A 99 10.78 -15.01 8.75
C PRO A 99 11.97 -15.48 7.90
N LEU A 100 12.99 -14.62 7.79
CA LEU A 100 14.24 -14.99 7.12
C LEU A 100 14.79 -16.27 7.78
N PRO A 101 15.28 -17.23 6.99
CA PRO A 101 15.94 -18.40 7.56
C PRO A 101 17.10 -17.95 8.46
N ALA A 102 17.22 -18.59 9.62
CA ALA A 102 18.26 -18.33 10.61
C ALA A 102 19.67 -18.63 10.08
#